data_AF-A0A0M1IUQ4-F1
#
_entry.id   AF-A0A0M1IUQ4-F1
#
_cell.length_a   1.000
_cell.length_b   1.000
_cell.length_c   1.000
_cell.angle_alpha   90.00
_cell.angle_beta   90.00
_cell.angle_gamma   90.00
#
_symmetry.space_group_name_H-M   'P 1'
#
loop_
_entity.id
_entity.type
_entity.pdbx_description
1 polymer ?
#
loop_
_entity_poly.entity_id
_entity_poly.type
_entity_poly.pdbx_seq_one_letter_code
_entity_poly.pdbx_strand_id
1 'polypeptide(L)' 'MNQKEFCAMLGISQSTYNPIENNIKQGNAETLLVIAKGLNRKVEDIWYLCD' A
#
# COMPACT_ATOMS: atom_id res chain seq x y z
N MET A 1 4.56 -14.63 -2.35
CA MET A 1 4.98 -13.56 -1.43
C MET A 1 3.85 -13.32 -0.47
N ASN A 2 4.11 -13.42 0.83
CA ASN A 2 3.12 -13.06 1.85
C ASN A 2 3.20 -11.55 2.17
N GLN A 3 2.17 -11.02 2.84
CA GLN A 3 2.07 -9.59 3.18
C GLN A 3 3.31 -9.08 3.93
N LYS A 4 3.88 -9.91 4.83
CA LYS A 4 5.06 -9.57 5.64
C LYS A 4 6.32 -9.45 4.78
N GLU A 5 6.54 -10.37 3.84
CA GLU A 5 7.64 -10.33 2.87
C GLU A 5 7.52 -9.11 1.95
N PHE A 6 6.30 -8.80 1.50
CA PHE A 6 6.03 -7.64 0.67
C PHE A 6 6.33 -6.33 1.42
N CYS A 7 5.87 -6.22 2.66
CA CYS A 7 6.16 -5.06 3.52
C CYS A 7 7.66 -4.90 3.77
N ALA A 8 8.38 -5.99 4.03
CA ALA A 8 9.82 -5.98 4.23
C ALA A 8 10.58 -5.53 2.96
N MET A 9 10.13 -5.97 1.78
CA MET A 9 10.70 -5.53 0.48
C MET A 9 10.52 -4.03 0.25
N LEU A 10 9.40 -3.47 0.72
CA LEU A 10 9.07 -2.06 0.57
C LEU A 10 9.58 -1.16 1.69
N GLY A 11 10.13 -1.73 2.76
CA GLY A 11 10.53 -0.96 3.94
C GLY A 11 9.36 -0.33 4.70
N ILE A 12 8.14 -0.84 4.51
CA ILE A 12 6.94 -0.37 5.22
C ILE A 12 6.59 -1.36 6.33
N SER A 13 5.97 -0.87 7.40
CA SER A 13 5.50 -1.76 8.46
C SER A 13 4.22 -2.48 8.04
N GLN A 14 4.06 -3.74 8.47
CA GLN A 14 2.85 -4.50 8.20
C GLN A 14 1.61 -3.86 8.83
N SER A 15 1.75 -3.19 9.98
CA SER A 15 0.67 -2.43 10.62
C SER A 15 0.28 -1.19 9.83
N THR A 16 1.17 -0.63 9.00
CA THR A 16 0.83 0.44 8.04
C THR A 16 0.11 -0.13 6.82
N TYR A 17 0.59 -1.24 6.26
CA TYR A 17 0.04 -1.80 5.03
C TYR A 17 -1.33 -2.49 5.25
N ASN A 18 -1.50 -3.21 6.36
CA ASN A 18 -2.69 -4.02 6.60
C ASN A 18 -4.01 -3.22 6.58
N PRO A 19 -4.13 -2.03 7.22
CA PRO A 19 -5.32 -1.20 7.10
C PRO A 19 -5.58 -0.65 5.69
N ILE A 20 -4.51 -0.44 4.90
CA ILE A 20 -4.60 0.04 3.51
C ILE A 20 -5.14 -1.07 2.60
N GLU A 21 -4.59 -2.28 2.73
CA GLU A 21 -5.05 -3.46 1.98
C GLU A 21 -6.52 -3.81 2.28
N ASN A 22 -6.93 -3.65 3.54
CA ASN A 22 -8.32 -3.88 3.97
C ASN A 22 -9.26 -2.69 3.68
N ASN A 23 -8.80 -1.63 2.99
CA ASN A 23 -9.55 -0.40 2.73
C ASN A 23 -10.12 0.29 3.99
N ILE A 24 -9.53 0.03 5.16
CA ILE A 24 -9.92 0.66 6.44
C ILE A 24 -9.41 2.10 6.49
N LYS A 25 -8.23 2.35 5.94
CA LYS A 25 -7.59 3.66 5.92
C LYS A 25 -6.81 3.85 4.62
N GLN A 26 -6.91 5.03 4.04
CA GLN A 26 -6.03 5.42 2.93
C GLN A 26 -4.63 5.75 3.43
N GLY A 27 -3.62 5.27 2.72
CA GLY A 27 -2.23 5.64 2.95
C GLY A 27 -1.98 7.12 2.65
N ASN A 28 -0.90 7.68 3.18
CA ASN A 28 -0.42 8.97 2.67
C ASN A 28 0.19 8.79 1.26
N ALA A 29 0.41 9.90 0.55
CA ALA A 29 0.91 9.87 -0.82
C ALA A 29 2.23 9.07 -0.97
N GLU A 30 3.17 9.22 -0.03
CA GLU A 30 4.44 8.47 -0.06
C GLU A 30 4.24 6.97 0.07
N THR A 31 3.42 6.53 1.04
CA THR A 31 3.15 5.11 1.27
C THR A 31 2.46 4.50 0.05
N LEU A 32 1.49 5.21 -0.54
CA LEU A 32 0.81 4.78 -1.76
C LEU A 32 1.77 4.69 -2.95
N LEU A 33 2.69 5.64 -3.12
CA LEU A 33 3.72 5.59 -4.16
C LEU A 33 4.63 4.36 -4.00
N VAL A 34 5.06 4.07 -2.77
CA VAL A 34 5.90 2.90 -2.45
C VAL A 34 5.15 1.60 -2.73
N ILE A 35 3.89 1.50 -2.29
CA ILE A 35 3.03 0.32 -2.53
C ILE A 35 2.79 0.13 -4.03
N ALA A 36 2.44 1.19 -4.75
CA ALA A 36 2.19 1.15 -6.20
C ALA A 36 3.43 0.65 -6.96
N LYS A 37 4.61 1.17 -6.60
CA LYS A 37 5.90 0.70 -7.15
C LYS A 37 6.13 -0.78 -6.84
N GLY A 38 5.83 -1.23 -5.63
CA GLY A 38 5.92 -2.64 -5.24
C GLY A 38 4.99 -3.57 -5.99
N LEU A 39 3.77 -3.12 -6.26
CA LEU A 39 2.75 -3.87 -7.00
C LEU A 39 2.94 -3.79 -8.52
N ASN A 40 3.89 -2.98 -9.00
CA ASN A 40 4.05 -2.63 -10.41
C ASN A 40 2.72 -2.12 -11.01
N ARG A 41 2.03 -1.28 -10.26
CA ARG A 41 0.75 -0.64 -10.63
C ARG A 41 0.90 0.86 -10.54
N LYS A 42 -0.01 1.60 -11.17
CA LYS A 42 -0.07 3.04 -10.98
C LYS A 42 -0.76 3.33 -9.65
N VAL A 43 -0.48 4.50 -9.07
CA VAL A 43 -1.12 4.93 -7.82
C VAL A 43 -2.64 5.04 -7.99
N GLU A 44 -3.10 5.51 -9.15
CA GLU A 44 -4.53 5.59 -9.50
C GLU A 44 -5.24 4.22 -9.49
N ASP A 45 -4.51 3.11 -9.67
CA ASP A 45 -5.07 1.76 -9.65
C ASP A 45 -5.27 1.21 -8.23
N ILE A 46 -4.72 1.88 -7.21
CA ILE A 46 -4.76 1.43 -5.81
C ILE A 46 -5.31 2.49 -4.86
N TRP A 47 -5.45 3.73 -5.33
CA TRP A 47 -5.95 4.85 -4.54
C TRP A 47 -7.36 5.22 -5.01
N TYR A 48 -8.34 4.69 -4.29
CA TYR A 48 -9.75 4.99 -4.52
C TYR A 48 -10.20 6.10 -3.59
N LEU A 49 -10.42 7.28 -4.16
CA LEU A 49 -11.15 8.35 -3.49
C LEU A 49 -12.64 7.99 -3.56
N CYS A 50 -13.20 7.50 -2.45
CA CYS A 50 -14.65 7.53 -2.28
C CYS A 50 -15.04 8.95 -1.85
N ASP A 51 -16.00 9.54 -2.56
CA ASP A 51 -16.73 10.74 -2.14
C ASP A 51 -17.45 10.50 -0.80
#